data_AF-A0A926I6W0-F1
#
_entry.id   AF-A0A926I6W0-F1
#
_cell.length_a   1.000
_cell.length_b   1.000
_cell.length_c   1.000
_cell.angle_alpha   90.00
_cell.angle_beta   90.00
_cell.angle_gamma   90.00
#
_symmetry.space_group_name_H-M   'P 1'
#
loop_
_entity.id
_entity.type
_entity.pdbx_description
1 polymer ?
#
loop_
_entity_poly.entity_id
_entity_poly.type
_entity_poly.pdbx_seq_one_letter_code
_entity_poly.pdbx_strand_id
1 'polypeptide(L)' 'MGTKKMGRPTDNPKPHQMTVKFDEECKNIIEEYSVQENVSKMEAVRRGVKKLAVDLKK' A
#
# COMPACT_ATOMS: atom_id res chain seq x y z
N MET A 1 27.67 -21.98 -18.29
CA MET A 1 27.54 -21.08 -17.12
C MET A 1 26.21 -20.36 -17.23
N GLY A 2 25.24 -20.70 -16.38
CA GLY A 2 23.85 -20.23 -16.51
C GLY A 2 23.70 -18.75 -16.15
N THR A 3 23.11 -17.98 -17.05
CA THR A 3 22.80 -16.57 -16.85
C THR A 3 21.71 -16.43 -15.78
N LYS A 4 22.06 -15.80 -14.64
CA LYS A 4 21.09 -15.39 -13.61
C LYS A 4 20.04 -14.51 -14.31
N LYS A 5 18.78 -14.92 -14.29
CA LYS A 5 17.66 -14.08 -14.71
C LYS A 5 17.61 -12.90 -13.74
N MET A 6 18.19 -11.77 -14.15
CA MET A 6 18.11 -10.52 -13.41
C MET A 6 16.63 -10.11 -13.40
N GLY A 7 15.93 -10.40 -12.30
CA GLY A 7 14.62 -9.84 -12.06
C GLY A 7 14.70 -8.32 -12.15
N ARG A 8 13.63 -7.66 -12.64
CA ARG A 8 13.59 -6.22 -12.86
C ARG A 8 14.11 -5.49 -11.61
N PRO A 9 15.25 -4.77 -11.69
CA PRO A 9 15.79 -4.06 -10.53
C PRO A 9 14.78 -3.00 -10.15
N THR A 10 14.01 -3.29 -9.11
CA THR A 10 13.05 -2.35 -8.54
C THR A 10 13.66 -1.93 -7.22
N ASP A 11 14.22 -0.72 -7.18
CA ASP A 11 14.92 -0.13 -6.02
C ASP A 11 14.10 -0.12 -4.73
N ASN A 12 12.78 -0.23 -4.86
CA ASN A 12 11.87 -0.33 -3.74
C ASN A 12 11.08 -1.65 -3.83
N PRO A 13 11.70 -2.79 -3.47
CA PRO A 13 10.95 -4.03 -3.36
C PRO A 13 9.82 -3.78 -2.36
N LYS A 14 8.59 -4.15 -2.74
CA LYS A 14 7.47 -4.27 -1.83
C LYS A 14 7.40 -5.75 -1.44
N PRO A 15 8.29 -6.25 -0.56
CA PRO A 15 8.42 -7.69 -0.31
C PRO A 15 7.20 -8.26 0.42
N HIS A 16 6.41 -7.41 1.07
CA HIS A 16 5.24 -7.80 1.83
C HIS A 16 3.98 -7.49 1.04
N GLN A 17 3.31 -8.55 0.57
CA GLN A 17 1.95 -8.50 0.06
C GLN A 17 0.99 -8.88 1.17
N MET A 18 -0.07 -8.10 1.36
CA MET A 18 -1.13 -8.40 2.30
C MET A 18 -2.47 -8.34 1.55
N THR A 19 -3.23 -9.43 1.58
CA THR A 19 -4.58 -9.49 1.03
C THR A 19 -5.56 -9.41 2.19
N VAL A 20 -6.23 -8.28 2.36
CA VAL A 20 -7.19 -8.03 3.44
C VAL A 20 -8.57 -7.78 2.83
N LYS A 21 -9.61 -8.32 3.47
CA LYS A 21 -10.99 -7.97 3.16
C LYS A 21 -11.37 -6.73 3.96
N PHE A 22 -11.94 -5.75 3.27
CA PHE A 22 -12.40 -4.50 3.87
C PHE A 22 -13.91 -4.41 3.70
N ASP A 23 -14.58 -3.80 4.67
CA ASP A 23 -16.00 -3.46 4.59
C ASP A 23 -16.23 -2.30 3.59
N GLU A 24 -17.49 -2.06 3.22
CA GLU A 24 -17.85 -1.01 2.26
C GLU A 24 -17.41 0.39 2.72
N GLU A 25 -17.49 0.67 4.02
CA GLU A 25 -17.03 1.94 4.60
C GLU A 25 -15.53 2.17 4.36
N CYS A 26 -14.70 1.16 4.63
CA CYS A 26 -13.26 1.23 4.40
C CYS A 26 -12.94 1.47 2.91
N LYS A 27 -13.68 0.81 2.01
CA LYS A 27 -13.53 1.01 0.57
C LYS A 27 -13.86 2.45 0.17
N ASN A 28 -14.97 3.00 0.67
CA ASN A 28 -15.40 4.36 0.38
C ASN A 28 -14.38 5.39 0.88
N ILE A 29 -13.87 5.22 2.12
CA ILE A 29 -12.81 6.09 2.66
C ILE A 29 -11.56 6.07 1.77
N ILE A 30 -11.12 4.89 1.32
CA ILE A 30 -9.95 4.79 0.43
C ILE A 30 -10.22 5.45 -0.91
N GLU A 31 -11.42 5.31 -1.46
CA GLU A 31 -11.81 5.86 -2.76
C GLU A 31 -11.93 7.39 -2.70
N GLU A 32 -12.59 7.94 -1.69
CA GLU A 32 -12.66 9.39 -1.44
C GLU A 32 -11.27 9.98 -1.22
N TYR A 33 -10.44 9.37 -0.38
CA TYR A 33 -9.08 9.84 -0.12
C TYR A 33 -8.19 9.74 -1.37
N SER A 34 -8.37 8.69 -2.17
CA SER A 34 -7.70 8.49 -3.46
C SER A 34 -8.03 9.60 -4.46
N VAL A 35 -9.30 10.01 -4.55
CA VAL A 35 -9.76 11.10 -5.41
C VAL A 35 -9.28 12.45 -4.88
N GLN A 36 -9.44 12.70 -3.58
CA GLN A 36 -9.04 13.95 -2.93
C GLN A 36 -7.55 14.26 -3.12
N GLU A 37 -6.69 13.26 -2.92
CA GLU A 37 -5.24 13.40 -2.98
C GLU A 37 -4.65 13.07 -4.37
N ASN A 38 -5.50 12.67 -5.32
CA ASN A 38 -5.12 12.19 -6.65
C ASN A 38 -4.03 11.09 -6.60
N VAL A 39 -4.20 10.12 -5.71
CA VAL A 39 -3.27 8.99 -5.53
C VAL A 39 -3.95 7.66 -5.81
N SER A 40 -3.18 6.62 -6.14
CA SER A 40 -3.72 5.27 -6.29
C SER A 40 -4.30 4.72 -4.98
N LYS A 41 -5.29 3.82 -5.07
CA LYS A 41 -5.87 3.10 -3.92
C LYS A 41 -4.79 2.43 -3.05
N MET A 42 -3.74 1.87 -3.66
CA MET A 42 -2.63 1.27 -2.92
C MET A 42 -1.82 2.29 -2.11
N GLU A 43 -1.59 3.49 -2.67
CA GLU A 43 -0.86 4.54 -1.96
C GLU A 43 -1.74 5.18 -0.86
N ALA A 44 -3.05 5.31 -1.10
CA ALA A 44 -4.03 5.71 -0.10
C ALA A 44 -4.00 4.76 1.13
N VAL A 45 -4.08 3.44 0.90
CA VAL A 45 -3.97 2.43 1.97
C VAL A 45 -2.63 2.55 2.69
N ARG A 46 -1.52 2.70 1.96
CA ARG A 46 -0.19 2.85 2.56
C ARG A 46 -0.10 4.08 3.46
N ARG A 47 -0.65 5.22 3.03
CA ARG A 47 -0.73 6.44 3.83
C ARG A 47 -1.63 6.23 5.06
N GLY A 48 -2.76 5.53 4.91
CA GLY A 48 -3.63 5.14 6.02
C GLY A 48 -2.90 4.33 7.08
N VAL A 49 -2.16 3.28 6.69
CA VAL A 49 -1.35 2.47 7.62
C VAL A 49 -0.27 3.31 8.31
N LYS A 50 0.37 4.26 7.61
CA LYS A 50 1.33 5.18 8.24
C LYS A 50 0.67 6.11 9.27
N LYS A 51 -0.58 6.53 9.06
CA LYS A 51 -1.34 7.33 10.02
C LYS A 51 -1.61 6.54 11.31
N LEU A 52 -1.90 5.24 11.21
CA LEU A 52 -2.04 4.36 12.38
C LEU A 52 -0.78 4.31 13.27
N ALA A 53 0.40 4.63 12.73
CA ALA A 53 1.63 4.69 13.51
C ALA A 53 1.60 5.76 14.60
N VAL A 54 0.78 6.81 14.44
CA VAL A 54 0.58 7.86 15.46
C VAL A 54 -0.26 7.34 16.63
N ASP A 55 -1.20 6.43 16.35
CA ASP A 55 -2.07 5.81 17.36
C ASP A 55 -1.40 4.64 18.11
N LEU A 56 -0.21 4.20 17.67
CA LEU A 56 0.55 3.16 18.36
C LEU A 56 1.03 3.68 19.73
N LYS A 57 0.34 3.27 20.80
CA LYS A 57 0.81 3.44 22.18
C LYS A 57 1.97 2.46 22.41
N LYS A 58 3.18 2.98 22.44
CA LYS A 58 4.40 2.25 22.85
C LYS A 58 4.59 2.32 24.36
#